data_AF-A0A699J1U2-F1
#
_entry.id   AF-A0A699J1U2-F1
#
_cell.length_a   1.000
_cell.length_b   1.000
_cell.length_c   1.000
_cell.angle_alpha   90.00
_cell.angle_beta   90.00
_cell.angle_gamma   90.00
#
_symmetry.space_group_name_H-M   'P 1'
#
loop_
_entity.id
_entity.type
_entity.pdbx_description
1 polymer ?
#
loop_
_entity_poly.entity_id
_entity_poly.type
_entity_poly.pdbx_seq_one_letter_code
_entity_poly.pdbx_strand_id
1 'polypeptide(L)'
;GGIEEEQLNILSEIVRSINLVPMNDRWVWSLEISGEFTVASTRKLIDEVRLPKISDMTRWVKCVPIKVNILAWKIRSDALPTRINISRRGINLENSKSELSNADKELKYPKSLLSLSEKEHDHIQYKMGGNSRGIG
;
A
#
# COMPACT_ATOMS: atom_id res chain seq x y z
N GLY A 1 11.78 -2.67 -52.38
CA GLY A 1 11.98 -1.73 -51.26
C GLY A 1 10.66 -1.13 -50.84
N GLY A 2 9.81 -1.92 -50.18
CA GLY A 2 8.50 -1.48 -49.67
C GLY A 2 8.33 -1.83 -48.19
N ILE A 3 7.26 -1.33 -47.57
CA ILE A 3 6.98 -1.52 -46.13
C ILE A 3 6.97 -3.00 -45.74
N GLU A 4 6.46 -3.88 -46.61
CA GLU A 4 6.44 -5.33 -46.39
C GLU A 4 7.84 -5.93 -46.28
N GLU A 5 8.78 -5.49 -47.13
CA GLU A 5 10.16 -5.96 -47.13
C GLU A 5 10.90 -5.54 -45.86
N GLU A 6 10.61 -4.34 -45.35
CA GLU A 6 11.17 -3.84 -44.11
C GLU A 6 10.62 -4.58 -42.87
N GLN A 7 9.31 -4.84 -42.83
CA GLN A 7 8.70 -5.68 -41.78
C GLN A 7 9.26 -7.11 -41.78
N LEU A 8 9.49 -7.69 -42.97
CA LEU A 8 10.05 -9.03 -43.11
C LEU A 8 11.51 -9.07 -42.62
N ASN A 9 12.29 -8.03 -42.92
CA ASN A 9 13.66 -7.89 -42.40
C ASN A 9 13.69 -7.77 -40.87
N ILE A 10 12.80 -6.97 -40.27
CA ILE A 10 12.67 -6.84 -38.80
C ILE A 10 12.29 -8.18 -38.18
N LEU A 11 11.31 -8.88 -38.74
CA LEU A 11 10.89 -10.19 -38.23
C LEU A 11 12.02 -11.22 -38.33
N SER A 12 12.76 -11.22 -39.44
CA SER A 12 13.93 -12.08 -39.63
C SER A 12 15.03 -11.79 -38.60
N GLU A 13 15.28 -10.51 -38.28
CA GLU A 13 16.23 -10.11 -37.25
C GLU A 13 15.80 -10.58 -35.85
N ILE A 14 14.53 -10.41 -35.50
CA ILE A 14 13.97 -10.89 -34.23
C ILE A 14 14.10 -12.41 -34.14
N VAL A 15 13.71 -13.14 -35.20
CA VAL A 15 13.78 -14.61 -35.20
C VAL A 15 15.22 -15.12 -35.09
N ARG A 16 16.18 -14.46 -35.76
CA ARG A 16 17.62 -14.79 -35.62
C ARG A 16 18.15 -14.57 -34.21
N SER A 17 17.56 -13.64 -33.44
CA SER A 17 17.95 -13.37 -32.05
C SER A 17 17.41 -14.38 -31.04
N ILE A 18 16.41 -15.19 -31.42
CA ILE A 18 15.80 -16.18 -30.53
C ILE A 18 16.65 -17.45 -30.53
N ASN A 19 17.19 -17.79 -29.37
CA ASN A 19 17.91 -19.04 -29.15
C ASN A 19 17.03 -20.00 -28.34
N LEU A 20 16.46 -21.00 -29.01
CA LEU A 20 15.64 -22.02 -28.36
C LEU A 20 16.54 -23.10 -27.74
N VAL A 21 16.42 -23.28 -26.44
CA VAL A 21 17.13 -24.33 -25.70
C VAL A 21 16.24 -25.58 -25.65
N PRO A 22 16.77 -26.80 -25.86
CA PRO A 22 15.98 -28.04 -25.82
C PRO A 22 15.56 -28.35 -24.37
N MET A 23 14.50 -27.70 -23.93
CA MET A 23 14.06 -27.72 -22.54
C MET A 23 12.59 -27.34 -22.48
N ASN A 24 11.88 -27.83 -21.47
CA ASN A 24 10.46 -27.53 -21.31
C ASN A 24 10.21 -26.03 -21.07
N ASP A 25 9.09 -25.55 -21.61
CA ASP A 25 8.59 -24.21 -21.32
C ASP A 25 8.38 -24.04 -19.82
N ARG A 26 8.82 -22.87 -19.32
CA ARG A 26 8.68 -22.51 -17.92
C ARG A 26 8.19 -21.09 -17.75
N TRP A 27 7.32 -20.91 -16.76
CA TRP A 27 6.92 -19.60 -16.29
C TRP A 27 7.99 -19.09 -15.33
N VAL A 28 8.52 -17.91 -15.60
CA VAL A 28 9.51 -17.24 -14.74
C VAL A 28 8.82 -16.05 -14.07
N TRP A 29 8.86 -16.03 -12.75
CA TRP A 29 8.32 -14.94 -11.96
C TRP A 29 9.33 -13.80 -11.89
N SER A 30 8.99 -12.63 -12.43
CA SER A 30 9.91 -11.49 -12.53
C SER A 30 10.08 -10.68 -11.24
N LEU A 31 9.28 -10.95 -10.20
CA LEU A 31 9.38 -10.23 -8.92
C LEU A 31 10.55 -10.67 -8.05
N GLU A 32 11.12 -11.85 -8.32
CA GLU A 32 12.17 -12.44 -7.50
C GLU A 32 13.30 -12.95 -8.38
N ILE A 33 14.54 -12.80 -7.93
CA ILE A 33 15.74 -13.21 -8.70
C ILE A 33 15.77 -14.72 -8.92
N SER A 34 15.17 -15.50 -8.01
CA SER A 34 15.02 -16.95 -8.17
C SER A 34 14.18 -17.34 -9.38
N GLY A 35 13.37 -16.43 -9.91
CA GLY A 35 12.40 -16.74 -10.96
C GLY A 35 11.21 -17.56 -10.49
N GLU A 36 11.11 -17.85 -9.19
CA GLU A 36 10.06 -18.67 -8.61
C GLU A 36 8.89 -17.83 -8.09
N PHE A 37 7.68 -18.35 -8.29
CA PHE A 37 6.49 -17.76 -7.73
C PHE A 37 6.43 -17.99 -6.22
N THR A 38 6.20 -16.92 -5.46
CA THR A 38 5.87 -17.02 -4.04
C THR A 38 4.68 -16.14 -3.70
N VAL A 39 3.80 -16.64 -2.83
CA VAL A 39 2.69 -15.85 -2.28
C VAL A 39 3.23 -14.64 -1.52
N ALA A 40 4.39 -14.78 -0.86
CA ALA A 40 5.03 -13.71 -0.11
C ALA A 40 5.44 -12.53 -1.00
N SER A 41 6.17 -12.77 -2.10
CA SER A 41 6.59 -11.71 -3.04
C SER A 41 5.39 -11.02 -3.68
N THR A 42 4.40 -11.81 -4.11
CA THR A 42 3.15 -11.30 -4.70
C THR A 42 2.39 -10.44 -3.69
N ARG A 43 2.26 -10.90 -2.44
CA ARG A 43 1.57 -10.17 -1.38
C ARG A 43 2.27 -8.86 -1.07
N LYS A 44 3.60 -8.88 -0.98
CA LYS A 44 4.41 -7.68 -0.75
C LYS A 44 4.16 -6.62 -1.82
N LEU A 45 4.19 -7.00 -3.10
CA LEU A 45 3.89 -6.07 -4.21
C LEU A 45 2.48 -5.48 -4.10
N ILE A 46 1.48 -6.32 -3.83
CA ILE A 46 0.09 -5.87 -3.68
C ILE A 46 -0.01 -4.88 -2.51
N ASP A 47 0.64 -5.18 -1.39
CA ASP A 47 0.63 -4.33 -0.21
C ASP A 47 1.35 -3.00 -0.47
N GLU A 48 2.48 -2.99 -1.20
CA GLU A 48 3.18 -1.76 -1.59
C GLU A 48 2.32 -0.84 -2.47
N VAL A 49 1.48 -1.40 -3.32
CA VAL A 49 0.58 -0.63 -4.21
C VAL A 49 -0.70 -0.20 -3.49
N ARG A 50 -1.26 -1.05 -2.61
CA ARG A 50 -2.60 -0.86 -2.05
C ARG A 50 -2.60 -0.27 -0.65
N LEU A 51 -1.59 -0.55 0.17
CA LEU A 51 -1.55 -0.04 1.52
C LEU A 51 -0.88 1.34 1.52
N PRO A 52 -1.49 2.34 2.17
CA PRO A 52 -0.74 3.54 2.51
C PRO A 52 0.52 3.12 3.27
N LYS A 53 1.64 3.81 3.06
CA LYS A 53 2.83 3.68 3.91
C LYS A 53 2.44 4.16 5.31
N ILE A 54 1.81 3.29 6.09
CA ILE A 54 1.60 3.48 7.52
C ILE A 54 2.98 3.25 8.11
N SER A 55 3.80 4.31 8.17
CA SER A 55 5.16 4.26 8.72
C SER A 55 5.18 3.81 10.18
N ASP A 56 4.03 3.88 10.84
CA ASP A 56 3.96 3.78 12.28
C ASP A 56 3.23 2.50 12.69
N MET A 57 3.95 1.65 13.41
CA MET A 57 3.36 0.49 14.09
C MET A 57 2.10 0.90 14.84
N THR A 58 1.02 0.14 14.66
CA THR A 58 -0.21 0.36 15.41
C THR A 58 0.07 0.10 16.89
N ARG A 59 -0.07 1.13 17.72
CA ARG A 59 0.15 1.02 19.17
C ARG A 59 -1.05 0.35 19.82
N TRP A 60 -0.88 -0.90 20.25
CA TRP A 60 -1.88 -1.62 21.04
C TRP A 60 -1.77 -1.23 22.51
N VAL A 61 -2.80 -0.58 23.04
CA VAL A 61 -2.83 -0.16 24.44
C VAL A 61 -3.47 -1.27 25.28
N LYS A 62 -2.70 -1.92 26.16
CA LYS A 62 -3.17 -3.06 26.96
C LYS A 62 -4.22 -2.69 28.00
N CYS A 63 -4.26 -1.43 28.45
CA CYS A 63 -5.17 -0.96 29.49
C CYS A 63 -6.55 -0.54 28.98
N VAL A 64 -6.81 -0.59 27.67
CA VAL A 64 -8.13 -0.32 27.10
C VAL A 64 -8.77 -1.59 26.54
N PRO A 65 -10.11 -1.68 26.51
CA PRO A 65 -10.79 -2.80 25.88
C PRO A 65 -10.37 -2.97 24.41
N ILE A 66 -10.29 -4.22 23.95
CA ILE A 66 -9.86 -4.55 22.58
C ILE A 66 -10.66 -3.81 21.49
N LYS A 67 -11.96 -3.58 21.72
CA LYS A 67 -12.84 -2.85 20.81
C LYS A 67 -12.40 -1.40 20.60
N VAL A 68 -11.85 -0.76 21.63
CA VAL A 68 -11.33 0.61 21.57
C VAL A 68 -10.06 0.67 20.71
N ASN A 69 -9.15 -0.29 20.90
CA ASN A 69 -7.95 -0.40 20.05
C ASN A 69 -8.32 -0.64 18.58
N ILE A 70 -9.27 -1.54 18.30
CA ILE A 70 -9.75 -1.81 16.94
C ILE A 70 -10.38 -0.55 16.33
N LEU A 71 -11.19 0.19 17.09
CA LEU A 71 -11.80 1.43 16.62
C LEU A 71 -10.73 2.48 16.30
N ALA A 72 -9.78 2.70 17.20
CA ALA A 72 -8.67 3.63 16.98
C ALA A 72 -7.85 3.26 15.74
N TRP A 73 -7.53 1.99 15.54
CA TRP A 73 -6.86 1.49 14.34
C TRP A 73 -7.69 1.77 13.07
N LYS A 74 -8.99 1.48 13.08
CA LYS A 74 -9.87 1.75 11.92
C LYS A 74 -9.99 3.24 11.58
N ILE A 75 -10.03 4.10 12.60
CA ILE A 75 -10.05 5.57 12.41
C ILE A 75 -8.73 6.02 11.79
N ARG A 76 -7.60 5.54 12.33
CA ARG A 76 -6.26 5.87 11.86
C ARG A 76 -6.00 5.42 10.42
N SER A 77 -6.41 4.21 10.07
CA SER A 77 -6.18 3.62 8.74
C SER A 77 -7.22 4.03 7.70
N ASP A 78 -8.08 5.03 7.97
CA ASP A 78 -9.20 5.40 7.10
C ASP A 78 -10.03 4.16 6.65
N ALA A 79 -10.19 3.21 7.57
CA ALA A 79 -10.80 1.90 7.29
C ALA A 79 -12.26 1.81 7.76
N LEU A 80 -12.79 2.88 8.35
CA LEU A 80 -14.22 2.96 8.66
C LEU A 80 -15.04 3.06 7.38
N PRO A 81 -16.21 2.39 7.32
CA PRO A 81 -17.11 2.42 6.18
C PRO A 81 -17.82 3.77 6.16
N THR A 82 -17.10 4.84 5.83
CA THR A 82 -17.71 6.14 5.57
C THR A 82 -17.92 6.31 4.07
N ARG A 83 -18.82 7.22 3.67
CA ARG A 83 -19.12 7.42 2.25
C ARG A 83 -17.84 7.74 1.47
N ILE A 84 -17.01 8.62 2.01
CA ILE A 84 -15.72 9.00 1.38
C ILE A 84 -14.79 7.79 1.24
N ASN A 85 -14.62 6.99 2.29
CA ASN A 85 -13.71 5.84 2.28
C ASN A 85 -14.20 4.70 1.37
N ILE A 86 -15.51 4.51 1.27
CA ILE A 86 -16.12 3.53 0.36
C ILE A 86 -15.98 4.00 -1.10
N SER A 87 -16.26 5.28 -1.37
CA SER A 87 -16.05 5.85 -2.71
C SER A 87 -14.60 5.79 -3.17
N ARG A 88 -13.63 6.03 -2.28
CA ARG A 88 -12.19 5.87 -2.57
C ARG A 88 -11.81 4.44 -2.99
N ARG A 89 -12.61 3.43 -2.61
CA ARG A 89 -12.41 2.03 -2.98
C ARG A 89 -13.14 1.63 -4.28
N GLY A 90 -13.79 2.58 -4.96
CA GLY A 90 -14.49 2.33 -6.22
C GLY A 90 -15.86 1.67 -6.05
N ILE A 91 -16.42 1.65 -4.84
CA ILE A 91 -17.76 1.09 -4.58
C ILE A 91 -18.77 2.22 -4.73
N ASN A 92 -19.69 2.10 -5.71
CA ASN A 92 -20.75 3.08 -5.91
C ASN A 92 -21.89 2.89 -4.91
N LEU A 93 -22.25 3.97 -4.22
CA LEU A 93 -23.30 4.04 -3.20
C LEU A 93 -24.42 4.98 -3.65
N GLU A 94 -25.10 4.63 -4.75
CA GLU A 94 -26.24 5.42 -5.26
C GLU A 94 -27.39 5.52 -4.23
N ASN A 95 -27.53 4.52 -3.34
CA ASN A 95 -28.75 4.33 -2.53
C ASN A 95 -28.60 4.49 -0.99
N SER A 96 -27.41 4.71 -0.44
CA SER A 96 -27.19 4.79 1.02
C SER A 96 -26.81 6.20 1.47
N LYS A 97 -27.77 7.14 1.48
CA LYS A 97 -27.48 8.58 1.66
C LYS A 97 -27.53 9.10 3.11
N SER A 98 -28.23 8.45 4.04
CA SER A 98 -28.48 9.03 5.37
C SER A 98 -27.39 8.69 6.41
N GLU A 99 -27.04 7.41 6.57
CA GLU A 99 -26.22 6.97 7.72
C GLU A 99 -24.72 7.25 7.57
N LEU A 100 -24.20 7.13 6.34
CA LEU A 100 -22.76 7.27 6.07
C LEU A 100 -22.28 8.73 6.05
N SER A 101 -23.19 9.68 5.82
CA SER A 101 -22.92 11.12 5.79
C SER A 101 -22.69 11.70 7.19
N ASN A 102 -23.40 11.17 8.20
CA ASN A 102 -23.22 11.59 9.59
C ASN A 102 -21.89 11.08 10.17
N ALA A 103 -21.49 9.86 9.82
CA ALA A 103 -20.21 9.29 10.24
C ALA A 103 -19.01 10.15 9.79
N ASP A 104 -19.04 10.72 8.57
CA ASP A 104 -17.97 11.60 8.08
C ASP A 104 -17.81 12.86 8.96
N LYS A 105 -18.91 13.39 9.51
CA LYS A 105 -18.90 14.56 10.40
C LYS A 105 -18.38 14.20 11.80
N GLU A 106 -18.88 13.10 12.36
CA GLU A 106 -18.51 12.62 13.70
C GLU A 106 -17.03 12.23 13.78
N LEU A 107 -16.46 11.71 12.69
CA LEU A 107 -15.08 11.26 12.65
C LEU A 107 -14.06 12.40 12.43
N LYS A 108 -14.50 13.62 12.13
CA LYS A 108 -13.61 14.77 11.92
C LYS A 108 -12.76 15.08 13.16
N TYR A 109 -13.40 15.13 14.33
CA TYR A 109 -12.73 15.42 15.60
C TYR A 109 -11.76 14.31 16.05
N PRO A 110 -12.14 13.02 16.13
CA PRO A 110 -11.23 11.97 16.56
C PRO A 110 -10.04 11.79 15.62
N LYS A 111 -10.20 11.99 14.30
CA LYS A 111 -9.06 12.00 13.35
C LYS A 111 -8.07 13.12 13.66
N SER A 112 -8.56 14.32 13.96
CA SER A 112 -7.70 15.46 14.31
C SER A 112 -6.92 15.20 15.59
N LEU A 113 -7.55 14.64 16.63
CA LEU A 113 -6.90 14.31 17.90
C LEU A 113 -5.80 13.24 17.73
N LEU A 114 -6.05 12.20 16.91
CA LEU A 114 -5.02 11.21 16.60
C LEU A 114 -3.82 11.84 15.89
N SER A 115 -4.07 12.71 14.91
CA SER A 115 -2.98 13.42 14.20
C SER A 115 -2.19 14.39 15.09
N LEU A 116 -2.84 14.99 16.09
CA LEU A 116 -2.16 15.87 17.06
C LEU A 116 -1.27 15.05 18.00
N SER A 117 -1.77 13.94 18.52
CA SER A 117 -1.00 13.03 19.37
C SER A 117 0.24 12.47 18.67
N GLU A 118 0.16 12.21 17.36
CA GLU A 118 1.31 11.78 16.55
C GLU A 118 2.38 12.88 16.46
N LYS A 119 1.97 14.11 16.13
CA LYS A 119 2.90 15.26 16.03
C LYS A 119 3.63 15.53 17.36
N GLU A 120 2.92 15.41 18.48
CA GLU A 120 3.53 15.56 19.80
C GLU A 120 4.52 14.44 20.09
N HIS A 121 4.18 13.20 19.76
CA HIS A 121 5.09 12.07 19.96
C HIS A 121 6.35 12.17 19.10
N ASP A 122 6.23 12.55 17.82
CA ASP A 122 7.37 12.75 16.93
C ASP A 122 8.25 13.90 17.40
N HIS A 123 7.64 14.97 17.92
CA HIS A 123 8.37 16.07 18.54
C HIS A 123 9.16 15.62 19.77
N ILE A 124 8.56 14.79 20.63
CA ILE A 124 9.22 14.23 21.82
C ILE A 124 10.37 13.30 21.43
N GLN A 125 10.18 12.40 20.46
CA GLN A 125 11.24 11.51 19.96
C GLN A 125 12.39 12.30 19.32
N TYR A 126 12.08 13.33 18.54
CA TYR A 126 13.07 14.22 17.96
C TYR A 126 13.91 14.95 19.03
N LYS A 127 13.26 15.44 20.10
CA LYS A 127 13.95 16.07 21.24
C LYS A 127 14.81 15.08 22.03
N MET A 128 14.37 13.83 22.21
CA MET A 128 15.10 12.82 22.98
C MET A 128 16.24 12.15 22.16
N GLY A 129 16.09 12.00 20.84
CA GLY A 129 17.14 11.46 19.95
C GLY A 129 18.25 12.45 19.59
N GLY A 130 18.12 13.71 19.99
CA GLY A 130 19.08 14.79 19.68
C GLY A 130 20.27 14.91 20.64
N ASN A 131 20.38 14.09 21.69
CA ASN A 131 21.42 14.24 22.72
C ASN A 131 22.39 13.06 22.82
N SER A 132 23.01 12.68 21.69
CA SER A 132 24.18 11.78 21.69
C SER A 132 25.05 12.03 20.46
N ARG A 133 25.59 13.25 20.33
CA ARG A 133 26.82 13.51 19.57
C ARG A 133 27.44 14.80 20.08
N GLY A 134 28.35 14.65 21.05
CA GLY A 134 29.25 15.73 21.42
C GLY A 134 29.74 15.67 22.86
N ILE A 135 30.55 14.68 23.22
CA ILE A 135 31.63 14.85 24.20
C ILE A 135 32.74 13.83 23.87
N GLY A 136 33.97 14.35 23.68
CA GLY A 136 35.23 13.63 23.91
C GLY A 136 35.72 12.71 22.80
#